data_AF-A0A9E2RAI2-F1
#
_entry.id   AF-A0A9E2RAI2-F1
#
_cell.length_a   1.000
_cell.length_b   1.000
_cell.length_c   1.000
_cell.angle_alpha   90.00
_cell.angle_beta   90.00
_cell.angle_gamma   90.00
#
_symmetry.space_group_name_H-M   'P 1'
#
loop_
_entity.id
_entity.type
_entity.pdbx_description
1 polymer ?
#
loop_
_entity_poly.entity_id
_entity_poly.type
_entity_poly.pdbx_seq_one_letter_code
_entity_poly.pdbx_strand_id
1 'polypeptide(L)'
;MQALMTGLVDSVLSLQAAAAAPSQEGWWSVQQGTLIGAFGGAGVGLLGATLGPAMGILVPKGKGKSIILPALLLIGVLGTALLITGVVALISKQPYHVWYPVSLIGFVALAVMLPLFFVAKGRYRAAERNRMEAQDLLR
;
A
#
# COMPACT_ATOMS: atom_id res chain seq x y z
N MET A 1 29.77 12.49 51.12
CA MET A 1 28.51 13.11 50.63
C MET A 1 28.60 13.48 49.15
N GLN A 2 29.66 14.17 48.69
CA GLN A 2 29.89 14.48 47.27
C GLN A 2 29.93 13.24 46.34
N ALA A 3 30.66 12.18 46.70
CA ALA A 3 30.76 10.96 45.88
C ALA A 3 29.43 10.21 45.69
N LEU A 4 28.51 10.37 46.66
CA LEU A 4 27.17 9.78 46.61
C LEU A 4 26.23 10.59 45.70
N MET A 5 26.41 11.91 45.65
CA MET A 5 25.66 12.79 44.75
C MET A 5 26.10 12.64 43.29
N THR A 6 27.40 12.47 43.01
CA THR A 6 27.89 12.25 41.64
C THR A 6 27.37 10.93 41.06
N GLY A 7 27.42 9.83 41.82
CA GLY A 7 26.90 8.54 41.34
C GLY A 7 25.39 8.53 41.10
N LEU A 8 24.62 9.31 41.89
CA LEU A 8 23.17 9.45 41.71
C LEU A 8 22.84 10.29 40.48
N VAL A 9 23.58 11.37 40.22
CA VAL A 9 23.45 12.19 39.01
C VAL A 9 23.79 11.37 37.76
N ASP A 10 24.87 10.60 37.77
CA ASP A 10 25.24 9.73 36.66
C ASP A 10 24.20 8.63 36.41
N SER A 11 23.61 8.07 37.49
CA SER A 11 22.53 7.10 37.38
C SER A 11 21.27 7.70 36.76
N VAL A 12 20.86 8.90 37.18
CA VAL A 12 19.70 9.62 36.60
C VAL A 12 19.97 10.01 35.15
N LEU A 13 21.17 10.49 34.84
CA LEU A 13 21.58 10.82 33.47
C LEU A 13 21.59 9.57 32.57
N SER A 14 22.06 8.44 33.08
CA SER A 14 22.07 7.18 32.32
C SER A 14 20.66 6.62 32.09
N LEU A 15 19.76 6.74 33.08
CA LEU A 15 18.34 6.35 32.93
C LEU A 15 17.60 7.26 31.94
N GLN A 16 17.87 8.57 31.97
CA GLN A 16 17.29 9.52 31.03
C GLN A 16 17.83 9.35 29.61
N ALA A 17 19.12 9.02 29.47
CA ALA A 17 19.72 8.67 28.19
C ALA A 17 19.17 7.35 27.63
N ALA A 18 18.93 6.35 28.48
CA ALA A 18 18.29 5.09 28.09
C ALA A 18 16.81 5.29 27.68
N ALA A 19 16.09 6.21 28.34
CA ALA A 19 14.73 6.58 27.95
C ALA A 19 14.66 7.40 26.65
N ALA A 20 15.72 8.12 26.30
CA ALA A 20 15.83 8.91 25.07
C ALA A 20 16.40 8.11 23.89
N ALA A 21 16.99 6.94 24.13
CA ALA A 21 17.49 6.08 23.07
C ALA A 21 16.29 5.59 22.22
N PRO A 22 16.30 5.79 20.89
CA PRO A 22 15.25 5.24 20.04
C PRO A 22 15.33 3.73 20.14
N SER A 23 14.33 3.11 20.78
CA SER A 23 14.24 1.66 20.84
C SER A 23 14.07 1.13 19.41
N GLN A 24 15.12 0.52 18.86
CA GLN A 24 15.05 -0.30 17.64
C GLN A 24 14.35 -1.63 17.96
N GLU A 25 13.19 -1.57 18.61
CA GLU A 25 12.30 -2.71 18.67
C GLU A 25 11.53 -2.70 17.36
N GLY A 26 11.92 -3.56 16.40
CA GLY A 26 11.24 -3.70 15.11
C GLY A 26 12.19 -3.69 13.91
N TRP A 27 11.66 -4.04 12.74
CA TRP A 27 12.43 -4.04 11.48
C TRP A 27 12.91 -2.64 11.06
N TRP A 28 12.23 -1.59 11.50
CA TRP A 28 12.56 -0.20 11.22
C TRP A 28 12.08 0.71 12.34
N SER A 29 12.61 1.93 12.39
CA SER A 29 12.22 2.92 13.38
C SER A 29 10.80 3.46 13.15
N VAL A 30 10.22 4.07 14.18
CA VAL A 30 8.90 4.75 14.08
C VAL A 30 8.88 5.78 12.96
N GLN A 31 9.96 6.56 12.80
CA GLN A 31 10.07 7.55 11.74
C GLN A 31 10.03 6.89 10.34
N GLN A 32 10.76 5.80 10.15
CA GLN A 32 10.76 5.04 8.90
C GLN A 32 9.37 4.45 8.61
N GLY A 33 8.69 3.90 9.62
CA GLY A 33 7.32 3.38 9.50
C GLY A 33 6.32 4.46 9.04
N THR A 34 6.43 5.67 9.60
CA THR A 34 5.61 6.82 9.19
C THR A 34 5.88 7.21 7.73
N LEU A 35 7.15 7.25 7.31
CA LEU A 35 7.50 7.58 5.93
C LEU A 35 7.01 6.51 4.95
N ILE A 36 7.16 5.23 5.29
CA ILE A 36 6.63 4.11 4.48
C ILE A 36 5.11 4.25 4.32
N GLY A 37 4.39 4.52 5.42
CA GLY A 37 2.95 4.76 5.39
C GLY A 37 2.56 5.95 4.51
N ALA A 38 3.23 7.09 4.67
CA ALA A 38 2.95 8.31 3.92
C ALA A 38 3.21 8.14 2.42
N PHE A 39 4.40 7.66 2.04
CA PHE A 39 4.76 7.47 0.64
C PHE A 39 3.97 6.34 -0.01
N GLY A 40 3.77 5.24 0.71
CA GLY A 40 2.95 4.13 0.21
C GLY A 40 1.51 4.54 -0.02
N GLY A 41 0.91 5.26 0.94
CA GLY A 41 -0.45 5.80 0.80
C GLY A 41 -0.57 6.81 -0.35
N ALA A 42 0.38 7.74 -0.45
CA ALA A 42 0.41 8.72 -1.55
C ALA A 42 0.59 8.04 -2.92
N GLY A 43 1.47 7.04 -3.02
CA GLY A 43 1.68 6.27 -4.24
C GLY A 43 0.43 5.53 -4.69
N VAL A 44 -0.24 4.81 -3.79
CA VAL A 44 -1.52 4.14 -4.09
C VAL A 44 -2.59 5.15 -4.48
N GLY A 45 -2.66 6.29 -3.77
CA GLY A 45 -3.58 7.39 -4.08
C GLY A 45 -3.38 7.96 -5.48
N LEU A 46 -2.13 8.24 -5.87
CA LEU A 46 -1.79 8.75 -7.21
C LEU A 46 -2.11 7.74 -8.32
N LEU A 47 -1.81 6.46 -8.10
CA LEU A 47 -2.18 5.40 -9.03
C LEU A 47 -3.69 5.30 -9.20
N GLY A 48 -4.46 5.37 -8.11
CA GLY A 48 -5.92 5.41 -8.16
C GLY A 48 -6.46 6.66 -8.89
N ALA A 49 -5.90 7.84 -8.59
CA ALA A 49 -6.29 9.11 -9.19
C ALA A 49 -5.98 9.21 -10.69
N THR A 50 -4.98 8.48 -11.18
CA THR A 50 -4.62 8.46 -12.61
C THR A 50 -5.31 7.34 -13.37
N LEU A 51 -5.30 6.12 -12.84
CA LEU A 51 -5.93 4.97 -13.48
C LEU A 51 -7.46 5.06 -13.49
N GLY A 52 -8.08 5.60 -12.43
CA GLY A 52 -9.53 5.72 -12.34
C GLY A 52 -10.16 6.53 -13.49
N PRO A 53 -9.74 7.79 -13.72
CA PRO A 53 -10.21 8.59 -14.86
C PRO A 53 -9.82 7.98 -16.20
N ALA A 54 -8.59 7.47 -16.33
CA ALA A 54 -8.16 6.80 -17.56
C ALA A 54 -9.07 5.62 -17.91
N MET A 55 -9.47 4.83 -16.90
CA MET A 55 -10.44 3.75 -17.06
C MET A 55 -11.81 4.28 -17.49
N GLY A 56 -12.31 5.34 -16.84
CA GLY A 56 -13.60 5.96 -17.19
C GLY A 56 -13.67 6.41 -18.66
N ILE A 57 -12.55 6.84 -19.24
CA ILE A 57 -12.50 7.35 -20.62
C ILE A 57 -12.18 6.25 -21.65
N LEU A 58 -11.21 5.36 -21.35
CA LEU A 58 -10.66 4.40 -22.32
C LEU A 58 -11.43 3.09 -22.35
N VAL A 59 -11.95 2.62 -21.21
CA VAL A 59 -12.62 1.32 -21.10
C VAL A 59 -13.92 1.27 -21.91
N PRO A 60 -14.81 2.28 -21.88
CA PRO A 60 -16.02 2.27 -22.72
C PRO A 60 -15.71 2.25 -24.23
N LYS A 61 -14.55 2.79 -24.62
CA LYS A 61 -14.08 2.81 -26.01
C LYS A 61 -13.37 1.51 -26.42
N GLY A 62 -13.24 0.54 -25.51
CA GLY A 62 -12.49 -0.70 -25.75
C GLY A 62 -10.99 -0.49 -25.95
N LYS A 63 -10.43 0.67 -25.56
CA LYS A 63 -9.01 1.02 -25.77
C LYS A 63 -8.17 0.80 -24.51
N GLY A 64 -6.87 0.55 -24.67
CA GLY A 64 -5.93 0.48 -23.55
C GLY A 64 -6.00 -0.79 -22.68
N LYS A 65 -6.72 -1.84 -23.12
CA LYS A 65 -6.89 -3.11 -22.40
C LYS A 65 -5.55 -3.74 -22.00
N SER A 66 -4.55 -3.69 -22.89
CA SER A 66 -3.21 -4.25 -22.68
C SER A 66 -2.37 -3.50 -21.65
N ILE A 67 -2.75 -2.28 -21.27
CA ILE A 67 -2.04 -1.49 -20.27
C ILE A 67 -2.82 -1.50 -18.95
N ILE A 68 -4.13 -1.21 -19.01
CA ILE A 68 -4.98 -1.04 -17.83
C ILE A 68 -5.14 -2.34 -17.05
N LEU A 69 -5.47 -3.46 -17.72
CA LEU A 69 -5.69 -4.72 -17.00
C LEU A 69 -4.42 -5.26 -16.35
N PRO A 70 -3.25 -5.30 -17.02
CA PRO A 70 -2.00 -5.69 -16.37
C PRO A 70 -1.57 -4.73 -15.28
N ALA A 71 -1.78 -3.41 -15.42
CA ALA A 71 -1.46 -2.45 -14.37
C ALA A 71 -2.29 -2.70 -13.09
N LEU A 72 -3.60 -2.85 -13.23
CA LEU A 72 -4.48 -3.18 -12.09
C LEU A 72 -4.09 -4.51 -11.44
N LEU A 73 -3.76 -5.52 -12.26
CA LEU A 73 -3.33 -6.83 -11.76
C LEU A 73 -1.99 -6.74 -11.02
N LEU A 74 -1.01 -6.02 -11.57
CA LEU A 74 0.30 -5.83 -10.97
C LEU A 74 0.19 -5.13 -9.62
N ILE A 75 -0.57 -4.03 -9.54
CA ILE A 75 -0.80 -3.31 -8.28
C ILE A 75 -1.55 -4.22 -7.29
N GLY A 76 -2.52 -5.02 -7.75
CA GLY A 76 -3.22 -6.00 -6.93
C GLY A 76 -2.30 -7.08 -6.36
N VAL A 77 -1.37 -7.62 -7.16
CA VAL A 77 -0.37 -8.59 -6.72
C VAL A 77 0.59 -7.97 -5.71
N LEU A 78 1.08 -6.76 -5.96
CA LEU A 78 1.93 -6.02 -5.02
C LEU A 78 1.19 -5.72 -3.71
N GLY A 79 -0.08 -5.31 -3.78
CA GLY A 79 -0.94 -5.11 -2.62
C GLY A 79 -1.14 -6.40 -1.82
N THR A 80 -1.32 -7.54 -2.50
CA THR A 80 -1.41 -8.86 -1.88
C THR A 80 -0.12 -9.21 -1.14
N ALA A 81 1.04 -9.02 -1.79
CA ALA A 81 2.34 -9.32 -1.19
C ALA A 81 2.60 -8.44 0.04
N LEU A 82 2.28 -7.15 -0.02
CA LEU A 82 2.34 -6.24 1.12
C LEU A 82 1.41 -6.70 2.25
N LEU A 83 0.16 -7.07 1.94
CA LEU A 83 -0.78 -7.53 2.95
C LEU A 83 -0.28 -8.82 3.63
N ILE A 84 0.25 -9.77 2.87
CA ILE A 84 0.88 -10.99 3.42
C ILE A 84 2.05 -10.61 4.34
N THR A 85 2.89 -9.66 3.92
CA THR A 85 4.02 -9.18 4.73
C THR A 85 3.54 -8.56 6.05
N GLY A 86 2.44 -7.80 6.00
CA GLY A 86 1.78 -7.25 7.18
C GLY A 86 1.26 -8.32 8.14
N VAL A 87 0.63 -9.38 7.61
CA VAL A 87 0.17 -10.54 8.40
C VAL A 87 1.34 -11.28 9.02
N VAL A 88 2.43 -11.51 8.26
CA VAL A 88 3.66 -12.14 8.79
C VAL A 88 4.26 -11.29 9.92
N ALA A 89 4.30 -9.97 9.77
CA ALA A 89 4.77 -9.07 10.82
C ALA A 89 3.88 -9.15 12.08
N LEU A 90 2.56 -9.22 11.90
CA LEU A 90 1.61 -9.36 13.01
C LEU A 90 1.81 -10.69 13.77
N ILE A 91 1.96 -11.81 13.06
CA ILE A 91 2.22 -13.13 13.66
C ILE A 91 3.59 -13.15 14.36
N SER A 92 4.57 -12.44 13.80
CA SER A 92 5.91 -12.30 14.38
C SER A 92 5.97 -11.34 15.58
N LYS A 93 4.81 -10.86 16.07
CA LYS A 93 4.69 -9.90 17.18
C LYS A 93 5.49 -8.61 16.95
N GLN A 94 5.62 -8.20 15.70
CA GLN A 94 6.26 -6.93 15.38
C GLN A 94 5.45 -5.77 15.96
N PRO A 95 6.11 -4.66 16.33
CA PRO A 95 5.44 -3.49 16.89
C PRO A 95 4.55 -2.79 15.85
N TYR A 96 3.62 -1.97 16.35
CA TYR A 96 2.57 -1.33 15.55
C TYR A 96 3.11 -0.57 14.33
N HIS A 97 4.22 0.15 14.49
CA HIS A 97 4.82 0.95 13.42
C HIS A 97 5.41 0.10 12.26
N VAL A 98 5.54 -1.22 12.42
CA VAL A 98 5.97 -2.14 11.36
C VAL A 98 4.77 -2.73 10.64
N TRP A 99 3.89 -3.44 11.36
CA TRP A 99 2.83 -4.19 10.69
C TRP A 99 1.71 -3.29 10.16
N TYR A 100 1.39 -2.18 10.83
CA TYR A 100 0.26 -1.32 10.48
C TYR A 100 0.41 -0.65 9.11
N PRO A 101 1.48 0.12 8.81
CA PRO A 101 1.58 0.82 7.53
C PRO A 101 1.59 -0.16 6.35
N VAL A 102 2.30 -1.28 6.46
CA VAL A 102 2.39 -2.29 5.40
C VAL A 102 1.06 -2.98 5.16
N SER A 103 0.36 -3.38 6.23
CA SER A 103 -0.97 -3.98 6.14
C SER A 103 -1.98 -3.01 5.55
N LEU A 104 -1.94 -1.75 5.96
CA LEU A 104 -2.85 -0.72 5.48
C LEU A 104 -2.65 -0.45 3.98
N ILE A 105 -1.41 -0.26 3.53
CA ILE A 105 -1.10 -0.05 2.11
C ILE A 105 -1.55 -1.26 1.28
N GLY A 106 -1.21 -2.47 1.72
CA GLY A 106 -1.59 -3.71 1.04
C GLY A 106 -3.10 -3.89 0.96
N PHE A 107 -3.81 -3.66 2.07
CA PHE A 107 -5.25 -3.75 2.16
C PHE A 107 -5.94 -2.72 1.24
N VAL A 108 -5.56 -1.45 1.32
CA VAL A 108 -6.15 -0.38 0.48
C VAL A 108 -5.87 -0.66 -1.00
N ALA A 109 -4.65 -1.01 -1.36
CA ALA A 109 -4.31 -1.34 -2.75
C ALA A 109 -5.18 -2.50 -3.27
N LEU A 110 -5.34 -3.57 -2.48
CA LEU A 110 -6.13 -4.73 -2.88
C LEU A 110 -7.63 -4.41 -2.94
N ALA A 111 -8.16 -3.74 -1.90
CA ALA A 111 -9.57 -3.39 -1.79
C ALA A 111 -10.01 -2.44 -2.91
N VAL A 112 -9.13 -1.58 -3.41
CA VAL A 112 -9.43 -0.67 -4.52
C VAL A 112 -9.19 -1.33 -5.87
N MET A 113 -8.04 -1.98 -6.08
CA MET A 113 -7.66 -2.47 -7.41
C MET A 113 -8.42 -3.72 -7.83
N LEU A 114 -8.78 -4.59 -6.90
CA LEU A 114 -9.44 -5.85 -7.23
C LEU A 114 -10.87 -5.62 -7.78
N PRO A 115 -11.76 -4.83 -7.15
CA PRO A 115 -13.05 -4.48 -7.75
C PRO A 115 -12.90 -3.76 -9.09
N LEU A 116 -11.95 -2.83 -9.19
CA LEU A 116 -11.67 -2.11 -10.44
C LEU A 116 -11.26 -3.06 -11.57
N PHE A 117 -10.45 -4.07 -11.28
CA PHE A 117 -10.07 -5.07 -12.27
C PHE A 117 -11.28 -5.83 -12.81
N PHE A 118 -12.18 -6.31 -11.94
CA PHE A 118 -13.38 -7.02 -12.36
C PHE A 118 -14.33 -6.13 -13.17
N VAL A 119 -14.53 -4.88 -12.72
CA VAL A 119 -15.35 -3.89 -13.43
C VAL A 119 -14.74 -3.58 -14.81
N ALA A 120 -13.45 -3.28 -14.89
CA ALA A 120 -12.75 -3.02 -16.14
C ALA A 120 -12.86 -4.19 -17.11
N LYS A 121 -12.61 -5.42 -16.63
CA LYS A 121 -12.70 -6.64 -17.43
C LYS A 121 -14.11 -6.84 -17.99
N GLY A 122 -15.15 -6.62 -17.18
CA GLY A 122 -16.54 -6.71 -17.63
C GLY A 122 -16.88 -5.67 -18.70
N ARG A 123 -16.42 -4.42 -18.51
CA ARG A 123 -16.67 -3.32 -19.45
C ARG A 123 -15.91 -3.48 -20.77
N TYR A 124 -14.67 -3.97 -20.74
CA TYR A 124 -13.93 -4.31 -21.97
C TYR A 124 -14.65 -5.39 -22.78
N ARG A 125 -15.16 -6.44 -22.12
CA ARG A 125 -15.97 -7.47 -22.80
C ARG A 125 -17.23 -6.90 -23.43
N ALA A 126 -17.90 -5.96 -22.75
CA ALA A 126 -19.07 -5.29 -23.33
C ALA A 126 -18.72 -4.46 -24.57
N ALA A 127 -17.62 -3.69 -24.52
CA ALA A 127 -17.15 -2.92 -25.67
C ALA A 127 -16.77 -3.82 -26.87
N GLU A 128 -16.15 -4.97 -26.60
CA GLU A 128 -15.84 -5.97 -27.64
C GLU A 128 -17.12 -6.56 -28.26
N ARG A 129 -18.14 -6.91 -27.47
CA ARG A 129 -19.42 -7.40 -27.99
C ARG A 129 -20.11 -6.37 -28.89
N ASN A 130 -20.22 -5.13 -28.44
CA ASN A 130 -20.84 -4.06 -29.23
C ASN A 130 -20.13 -3.85 -30.58
N ARG A 131 -18.82 -4.05 -30.62
CA ARG A 131 -18.05 -3.97 -31.87
C ARG A 131 -18.36 -5.13 -32.82
N MET A 132 -18.55 -6.34 -32.31
CA MET A 132 -18.92 -7.50 -33.12
C MET A 132 -20.34 -7.33 -33.68
N GLU A 133 -21.31 -6.96 -32.83
CA GLU A 133 -22.70 -6.70 -33.24
C GLU A 133 -22.79 -5.61 -34.33
N ALA A 134 -22.03 -4.53 -34.20
CA ALA A 134 -21.98 -3.48 -35.21
C ALA A 134 -21.36 -3.95 -36.54
N GLN A 135 -20.41 -4.90 -36.51
CA GLN A 135 -19.83 -5.48 -37.72
C GLN A 135 -20.80 -6.45 -38.40
N ASP A 136 -21.60 -7.18 -37.63
CA ASP A 136 -22.61 -8.09 -38.16
C ASP A 136 -23.76 -7.32 -38.83
N LEU A 137 -24.14 -6.15 -38.31
CA LEU A 137 -25.15 -5.28 -38.94
C LEU A 137 -24.69 -4.67 -40.28
N LEU A 138 -23.38 -4.62 -40.54
CA LEU A 138 -22.81 -4.06 -41.76
C LEU A 138 -22.57 -5.12 -42.86
N ARG A 139 -22.80 -6.40 -42.57
CA ARG A 139 -22.67 -7.52 -43.51
C ARG A 139 -24.04 -7.89 -44.08
#